data_AF-G2J084-F1
#
_entry.id   AF-G2J084-F1
#
_cell.length_a   1.000
_cell.length_b   1.000
_cell.length_c   1.000
_cell.angle_alpha   90.00
_cell.angle_beta   90.00
_cell.angle_gamma   90.00
#
_symmetry.space_group_name_H-M   'P 1'
#
loop_
_entity.id
_entity.type
_entity.pdbx_description
1 polymer ?
#
loop_
_entity_poly.entity_id
_entity_poly.type
_entity_poly.pdbx_seq_one_letter_code
_entity_poly.pdbx_strand_id
1 'polypeptide(L)'
;MEGMKAMLHLHLKEQIEGELDAVVELHQDALLVHLPNGVSAELRFLDEAQYSFNWRWGDAELRIDTAPLHPELATFPNHLHGVDGQVLADPVSMPGQTPWENANRLLKLLQQNPLLDAEPA
;
A
#
# COMPACT_ATOMS: atom_id res chain seq x y z
N MET A 1 -5.58 -5.59 -21.54
CA MET A 1 -4.89 -5.46 -20.24
C MET A 1 -5.78 -4.79 -19.20
N GLU A 2 -6.53 -3.73 -19.55
CA GLU A 2 -7.48 -3.05 -18.63
C GLU A 2 -8.50 -3.97 -17.96
N GLY A 3 -9.05 -4.96 -18.67
CA GLY A 3 -10.00 -5.92 -18.08
C GLY A 3 -9.42 -6.75 -16.92
N MET A 4 -8.13 -7.09 -16.96
CA MET A 4 -7.48 -7.87 -15.89
C MET A 4 -7.22 -7.02 -14.65
N LYS A 5 -6.82 -5.76 -14.84
CA LYS A 5 -6.64 -4.78 -13.76
C LYS A 5 -7.95 -4.48 -13.03
N ALA A 6 -9.04 -4.25 -13.77
CA ALA A 6 -10.35 -4.04 -13.18
C ALA A 6 -10.82 -5.23 -12.33
N MET A 7 -10.53 -6.46 -12.78
CA MET A 7 -10.82 -7.68 -12.01
C MET A 7 -9.96 -7.78 -10.74
N LEU A 8 -8.68 -7.40 -10.80
CA LEU A 8 -7.81 -7.38 -9.63
C LEU A 8 -8.32 -6.38 -8.57
N HIS A 9 -8.67 -5.16 -8.98
CA HIS A 9 -9.21 -4.15 -8.07
C HIS A 9 -10.53 -4.59 -7.43
N LEU A 10 -11.43 -5.17 -8.21
CA LEU A 10 -12.70 -5.68 -7.69
C LEU A 10 -12.47 -6.80 -6.65
N HIS A 11 -11.58 -7.74 -6.97
CA HIS A 11 -11.25 -8.84 -6.05
C HIS A 11 -10.62 -8.34 -4.74
N LEU A 12 -9.68 -7.41 -4.84
CA LEU A 12 -9.03 -6.80 -3.67
C LEU A 12 -10.02 -6.02 -2.81
N LYS A 13 -10.96 -5.30 -3.43
CA LYS A 13 -12.03 -4.60 -2.69
C LYS A 13 -12.83 -5.58 -1.83
N GLU A 14 -13.31 -6.69 -2.41
CA GLU A 14 -14.07 -7.71 -1.69
C GLU A 14 -13.27 -8.31 -0.53
N GLN A 15 -11.97 -8.55 -0.72
CA GLN A 15 -11.09 -9.07 0.34
C GLN A 15 -10.89 -8.06 1.47
N ILE A 16 -10.66 -6.78 1.14
CA ILE A 16 -10.47 -5.72 2.15
C ILE A 16 -11.74 -5.58 3.00
N GLU A 17 -12.91 -5.48 2.37
CA GLU A 17 -14.19 -5.34 3.08
C GLU A 17 -14.56 -6.58 3.91
N GLY A 18 -14.06 -7.75 3.53
CA GLY A 18 -14.27 -9.00 4.27
C GLY A 18 -13.33 -9.20 5.46
N GLU A 19 -12.11 -8.63 5.43
CA GLU A 19 -11.08 -8.84 6.46
C GLU A 19 -10.87 -7.63 7.38
N LEU A 20 -11.21 -6.42 6.95
CA LEU A 20 -10.89 -5.18 7.64
C LEU A 20 -12.14 -4.33 7.86
N ASP A 21 -12.23 -3.69 9.02
CA ASP A 21 -13.20 -2.64 9.28
C ASP A 21 -12.76 -1.36 8.55
N ALA A 22 -13.01 -1.29 7.25
CA ALA A 22 -12.58 -0.20 6.39
C ALA A 22 -13.67 0.16 5.37
N VAL A 23 -13.75 1.44 5.00
CA VAL A 23 -14.57 1.87 3.87
C VAL A 23 -13.72 1.81 2.61
N VAL A 24 -14.18 1.12 1.57
CA VAL A 24 -13.44 0.94 0.32
C VAL A 24 -14.21 1.51 -0.86
N GLU A 25 -13.60 2.45 -1.58
CA GLU A 25 -14.13 3.02 -2.82
C GLU A 25 -13.33 2.49 -4.02
N LEU A 26 -14.05 1.99 -5.03
CA LEU A 26 -13.45 1.54 -6.28
C LEU A 26 -13.44 2.69 -7.29
N HIS A 27 -12.24 3.07 -7.73
CA HIS A 27 -12.04 4.00 -8.83
C HIS A 27 -11.54 3.25 -10.08
N GLN A 28 -11.46 3.95 -11.21
CA GLN A 28 -11.05 3.35 -12.48
C GLN A 28 -9.66 2.70 -12.41
N ASP A 29 -8.73 3.28 -11.65
CA ASP A 29 -7.34 2.87 -11.60
C ASP A 29 -6.78 2.71 -10.17
N ALA A 30 -7.63 2.82 -9.15
CA ALA A 30 -7.26 2.77 -7.74
C ALA A 30 -8.36 2.20 -6.84
N LEU A 31 -7.96 1.74 -5.66
CA LEU A 31 -8.84 1.56 -4.51
C LEU A 31 -8.53 2.64 -3.48
N LEU A 32 -9.53 3.40 -3.04
CA LEU A 32 -9.39 4.24 -1.85
C LEU A 32 -9.89 3.45 -0.64
N VAL A 33 -9.06 3.35 0.39
CA VAL A 33 -9.33 2.62 1.63
C VAL A 33 -9.23 3.61 2.78
N HIS A 34 -10.33 3.78 3.50
CA HIS A 34 -10.38 4.63 4.69
C HIS A 34 -10.46 3.75 5.93
N LEU A 35 -9.43 3.85 6.78
CA LEU A 35 -9.35 3.14 8.05
C LEU A 35 -9.96 3.98 9.19
N PRO A 36 -10.55 3.36 10.23
CA PRO A 36 -11.20 4.06 11.34
C PRO A 36 -10.28 4.98 12.14
N ASN A 37 -8.97 4.76 12.09
CA ASN A 37 -7.97 5.57 12.78
C ASN A 37 -7.57 6.85 12.00
N GLY A 38 -8.26 7.16 10.90
CA GLY A 38 -8.06 8.37 10.10
C GLY A 38 -7.05 8.20 8.96
N VAL A 39 -6.47 7.01 8.77
CA VAL A 39 -5.63 6.74 7.59
C VAL A 39 -6.50 6.67 6.35
N SER A 40 -6.06 7.36 5.29
CA SER A 40 -6.64 7.23 3.95
C SER A 40 -5.55 6.72 3.01
N ALA A 41 -5.75 5.51 2.48
CA ALA A 41 -4.81 4.83 1.59
C ALA A 41 -5.38 4.74 0.17
N GLU A 42 -4.54 4.98 -0.82
CA GLU A 42 -4.82 4.78 -2.24
C GLU A 42 -3.94 3.64 -2.76
N LEU A 43 -4.57 2.57 -3.23
CA LEU A 43 -3.89 1.39 -3.77
C LEU A 43 -4.05 1.35 -5.29
N ARG A 44 -2.94 1.51 -6.01
CA ARG A 44 -2.89 1.47 -7.48
C ARG A 44 -2.15 0.24 -7.92
N PHE A 45 -2.75 -0.54 -8.82
CA PHE A 45 -2.14 -1.73 -9.41
C PHE A 45 -2.12 -1.56 -10.92
N LEU A 46 -0.98 -1.79 -11.54
CA LEU A 46 -0.89 -1.96 -12.99
C LEU A 46 -1.03 -3.44 -13.34
N ASP A 47 -0.36 -4.29 -12.58
CA ASP A 47 -0.47 -5.75 -12.58
C ASP A 47 -0.11 -6.31 -11.18
N GLU A 48 0.12 -7.61 -11.07
CA GLU A 48 0.44 -8.25 -9.78
C GLU A 48 1.82 -7.88 -9.22
N ALA A 49 2.76 -7.50 -10.08
CA ALA A 49 4.13 -7.14 -9.69
C ALA A 49 4.35 -5.63 -9.62
N GLN A 50 3.47 -4.85 -10.26
CA GLN A 50 3.61 -3.40 -10.41
C GLN A 50 2.47 -2.67 -9.70
N TYR A 51 2.78 -2.02 -8.58
CA TYR A 51 1.81 -1.29 -7.77
C TYR A 51 2.43 -0.14 -6.98
N SER A 52 1.56 0.73 -6.49
CA SER A 52 1.92 1.74 -5.49
C SER A 52 0.83 1.84 -4.43
N PHE A 53 1.25 2.01 -3.19
CA PHE A 53 0.38 2.23 -2.04
C PHE A 53 0.72 3.60 -1.45
N ASN A 54 -0.14 4.58 -1.67
CA ASN A 54 -0.01 5.91 -1.08
C ASN A 54 -0.90 5.96 0.15
N TRP A 55 -0.49 6.61 1.23
CA TRP A 55 -1.41 6.89 2.32
C TRP A 55 -1.10 8.21 3.02
N ARG A 56 -2.15 8.73 3.66
CA ARG A 56 -2.12 9.98 4.40
C ARG A 56 -2.66 9.77 5.81
N TRP A 57 -2.04 10.45 6.77
CA TRP A 57 -2.52 10.51 8.15
C TRP A 57 -2.18 11.88 8.75
N GLY A 58 -3.21 12.69 9.03
CA GLY A 58 -3.02 14.11 9.32
C GLY A 58 -2.33 14.82 8.15
N ASP A 59 -1.19 15.46 8.43
CA ASP A 59 -0.37 16.15 7.43
C ASP A 59 0.71 15.25 6.79
N ALA A 60 0.90 14.03 7.31
CA ALA A 60 1.89 13.10 6.77
C ALA A 60 1.37 12.41 5.50
N GLU A 61 2.26 12.23 4.53
CA GLU A 61 2.04 11.44 3.32
C GLU A 61 3.23 10.51 3.11
N LEU A 62 2.94 9.24 2.84
CA LEU A 62 3.93 8.20 2.62
C LEU A 62 3.50 7.33 1.44
N ARG A 63 4.48 6.66 0.82
CA ARG A 63 4.22 5.77 -0.33
C ARG A 63 5.14 4.57 -0.34
N ILE A 64 4.59 3.40 -0.63
CA ILE A 64 5.35 2.25 -1.13
C ILE A 64 5.18 2.18 -2.65
N ASP A 65 6.28 1.99 -3.38
CA ASP A 65 6.28 1.92 -4.85
C ASP A 65 7.17 0.77 -5.34
N THR A 66 6.77 0.08 -6.40
CA THR A 66 7.51 -1.03 -7.01
C THR A 66 8.25 -0.64 -8.30
N ALA A 67 8.30 0.64 -8.66
CA ALA A 67 9.09 1.11 -9.79
C ALA A 67 10.58 0.77 -9.54
N PRO A 68 11.28 0.14 -10.50
CA PRO A 68 12.62 -0.39 -10.30
C PRO A 68 13.70 0.71 -10.35
N LEU A 69 13.62 1.69 -9.44
CA LEU A 69 14.46 2.89 -9.43
C LEU A 69 15.63 2.83 -8.43
N HIS A 70 15.51 2.02 -7.37
CA HIS A 70 16.45 1.99 -6.24
C HIS A 70 17.06 0.58 -6.03
N PRO A 71 17.91 0.09 -6.96
CA PRO A 71 18.50 -1.25 -6.91
C PRO A 71 19.41 -1.49 -5.70
N GLU A 72 19.84 -0.44 -5.02
CA GLU A 72 20.66 -0.50 -3.82
C GLU A 72 19.90 -0.92 -2.55
N LEU A 73 18.56 -0.85 -2.57
CA LEU A 73 17.74 -1.17 -1.41
C LEU A 73 17.52 -2.68 -1.27
N ALA A 74 17.53 -3.17 -0.03
CA ALA A 74 17.39 -4.59 0.29
C ALA A 74 16.05 -5.21 -0.18
N THR A 75 15.04 -4.37 -0.41
CA THR A 75 13.67 -4.75 -0.78
C THR A 75 13.35 -4.50 -2.25
N PHE A 76 14.38 -4.24 -3.08
CA PHE A 76 14.19 -3.95 -4.51
C PHE A 76 13.25 -4.96 -5.19
N PRO A 77 12.27 -4.49 -6.01
CA PRO A 77 12.09 -3.10 -6.45
C PRO A 77 11.28 -2.22 -5.48
N ASN A 78 10.77 -2.80 -4.41
CA ASN A 78 9.87 -2.16 -3.48
C ASN A 78 10.65 -1.19 -2.58
N HIS A 79 10.16 0.04 -2.46
CA HIS A 79 10.79 1.07 -1.66
C HIS A 79 9.76 2.01 -1.03
N LEU A 80 10.09 2.52 0.16
CA LEU A 80 9.27 3.45 0.93
C LEU A 80 9.74 4.88 0.68
N HIS A 81 8.81 5.77 0.34
CA HIS A 81 8.94 7.21 0.43
C HIS A 81 8.35 7.64 1.79
N GLY A 82 9.20 8.13 2.68
CA GLY A 82 8.82 8.58 4.03
C GLY A 82 8.37 10.04 4.09
N VAL A 83 7.98 10.48 5.29
CA VAL A 83 7.38 11.81 5.55
C VAL A 83 8.28 13.01 5.20
N ASP A 84 9.60 12.84 5.24
CA ASP A 84 10.59 13.88 4.95
C ASP A 84 11.17 13.76 3.52
N GLY A 85 10.52 12.96 2.67
CA GLY A 85 10.98 12.68 1.31
C GLY A 85 12.17 11.72 1.24
N GLN A 86 12.52 11.06 2.35
CA GLN A 86 13.52 10.00 2.36
C GLN A 86 13.03 8.78 1.58
N VAL A 87 13.95 8.11 0.89
CA VAL A 87 13.70 6.82 0.26
C VAL A 87 14.40 5.73 1.06
N LEU A 88 13.64 4.77 1.54
CA LEU A 88 14.09 3.68 2.42
C LEU A 88 13.73 2.32 1.83
N ALA A 89 14.39 1.28 2.32
CA ALA A 89 13.92 -0.08 2.10
C ALA A 89 12.50 -0.21 2.67
N ASP A 90 11.62 -0.87 1.93
CA ASP A 90 10.24 -1.07 2.30
C ASP A 90 10.15 -2.06 3.48
N PRO A 91 9.75 -1.63 4.68
CA PRO A 91 9.72 -2.51 5.85
C PRO A 91 8.51 -3.43 5.87
N VAL A 92 7.55 -3.25 4.95
CA VAL A 92 6.25 -3.89 4.96
C VAL A 92 6.16 -4.92 3.85
N SER A 93 6.27 -4.49 2.60
CA SER A 93 5.99 -5.38 1.48
C SER A 93 7.15 -6.35 1.23
N MET A 94 6.83 -7.49 0.64
CA MET A 94 7.79 -8.54 0.32
C MET A 94 7.70 -8.81 -1.18
N PRO A 95 8.77 -8.54 -1.95
CA PRO A 95 8.82 -8.86 -3.38
C PRO A 95 8.48 -10.33 -3.63
N GLY A 96 7.65 -10.58 -4.65
CA GLY A 96 7.19 -11.94 -5.02
C GLY A 96 5.94 -12.43 -4.28
N GLN A 97 5.49 -11.73 -3.24
CA GLN A 97 4.16 -11.96 -2.66
C GLN A 97 3.07 -11.33 -3.52
N THR A 98 1.84 -11.83 -3.38
CA THR A 98 0.69 -11.30 -4.12
C THR A 98 0.38 -9.85 -3.72
N PRO A 99 -0.29 -9.09 -4.60
CA PRO A 99 -0.86 -7.78 -4.27
C PRO A 99 -1.63 -7.75 -2.96
N TRP A 100 -2.47 -8.77 -2.73
CA TRP A 100 -3.30 -8.87 -1.54
C TRP A 100 -2.46 -9.03 -0.27
N GLU A 101 -1.49 -9.94 -0.26
CA GLU A 101 -0.66 -10.18 0.93
C GLU A 101 0.11 -8.93 1.35
N ASN A 102 0.64 -8.18 0.39
CA ASN A 102 1.35 -6.93 0.66
C ASN A 102 0.41 -5.80 1.08
N ALA A 103 -0.75 -5.64 0.41
CA ALA A 103 -1.75 -4.66 0.80
C ALA A 103 -2.33 -4.95 2.19
N ASN A 104 -2.68 -6.20 2.50
CA ASN A 104 -3.23 -6.61 3.79
C ASN A 104 -2.23 -6.36 4.93
N ARG A 105 -0.96 -6.70 4.73
CA ARG A 105 0.10 -6.44 5.71
C ARG A 105 0.23 -4.94 5.98
N LEU A 106 0.24 -4.12 4.93
CA LEU A 106 0.29 -2.66 5.07
C LEU A 106 -0.94 -2.15 5.82
N LEU A 107 -2.15 -2.44 5.35
CA LEU A 107 -3.38 -1.92 5.95
C LEU A 107 -3.55 -2.34 7.42
N LYS A 108 -3.15 -3.56 7.80
CA LYS A 108 -3.15 -4.00 9.20
C LYS A 108 -2.13 -3.24 10.04
N LEU A 109 -0.93 -2.99 9.50
CA LEU A 109 0.10 -2.22 10.19
C LEU A 109 -0.30 -0.76 10.35
N LEU A 110 -0.90 -0.14 9.32
CA LEU A 110 -1.37 1.24 9.35
C LEU A 110 -2.48 1.49 10.37
N GLN A 111 -3.24 0.46 10.78
CA GLN A 111 -4.21 0.59 11.88
C GLN A 111 -3.52 0.88 13.23
N GLN A 112 -2.28 0.42 13.40
CA GLN A 112 -1.52 0.51 14.65
C GLN A 112 -0.46 1.60 14.60
N ASN A 113 0.22 1.71 13.46
CA ASN A 113 1.31 2.63 13.23
C ASN A 113 1.22 3.27 11.83
N PRO A 114 0.50 4.39 11.71
CA PRO A 114 0.33 5.11 10.44
C PRO A 114 1.62 5.68 9.84
N LEU A 115 2.65 5.94 10.66
CA LEU A 115 3.90 6.56 10.22
C LEU A 115 4.99 5.54 9.86
N LEU A 116 4.76 4.26 10.18
CA LEU A 116 5.76 3.18 10.05
C LEU A 116 7.09 3.51 10.74
N ASP A 117 7.05 4.35 11.77
CA ASP A 117 8.21 4.61 12.61
C ASP A 117 8.48 3.42 13.54
N ALA A 118 9.70 3.29 14.03
CA ALA A 118 9.93 2.30 15.09
C ALA A 118 9.14 2.75 16.32
N GLU A 119 8.43 1.82 16.99
CA GLU A 119 7.97 2.12 18.35
C GLU A 119 9.18 2.56 19.19
N PRO A 120 9.07 3.62 20.02
CA PRO A 120 10.12 3.92 20.97
C PRO A 120 10.30 2.70 21.88
N ALA A 121 11.52 2.15 21.87
CA ALA A 121 11.92 1.03 22.72
C ALA A 121 11.69 1.30 24.21
#